data_AF-A0A2E5KPM7-F1
#
_entry.id   AF-A0A2E5KPM7-F1
#
_cell.length_a   1.000
_cell.length_b   1.000
_cell.length_c   1.000
_cell.angle_alpha   90.00
_cell.angle_beta   90.00
_cell.angle_gamma   90.00
#
_symmetry.space_group_name_H-M   'P 1'
#
loop_
_entity.id
_entity.type
_entity.pdbx_description
1 polymer ?
#
loop_
_entity_poly.entity_id
_entity_poly.type
_entity_poly.pdbx_seq_one_letter_code
_entity_poly.pdbx_strand_id
1 'polypeptide(L)'
;MAPAAEGGATTQTPETVDVIVVGTGMVGLYALYCLREREMSTIAFEAGDGVGGTWYWNRYPGARCDMESVQYSYNFSKEVRDEWNWTHRYAT
;
A
#
# COMPACT_ATOMS: atom_id res chain seq x y z
N MET A 1 -27.10 4.91 -10.40
CA MET A 1 -26.08 5.27 -11.41
C MET A 1 -25.19 6.32 -10.75
N ALA A 2 -24.10 5.88 -10.09
CA ALA A 2 -23.15 6.78 -9.44
C ALA A 2 -22.26 7.44 -10.52
N PRO A 3 -21.81 8.69 -10.33
CA PRO A 3 -21.05 9.40 -11.34
C PRO A 3 -19.67 8.76 -11.52
N ALA A 4 -19.20 8.73 -12.77
CA ALA A 4 -17.88 8.25 -13.15
C ALA A 4 -16.79 9.07 -12.46
N ALA A 5 -15.77 8.40 -11.93
CA ALA A 5 -14.59 9.04 -11.39
C ALA A 5 -13.84 9.78 -12.50
N GLU A 6 -13.85 11.11 -12.47
CA GLU A 6 -13.08 11.95 -13.38
C GLU A 6 -11.62 12.04 -12.95
N GLY A 7 -10.69 11.77 -13.88
CA GLY A 7 -9.30 12.20 -13.81
C GLY A 7 -8.27 11.21 -13.27
N GLY A 8 -8.14 10.02 -13.90
CA GLY A 8 -6.97 9.18 -13.68
C GLY A 8 -5.71 9.85 -14.23
N ALA A 9 -4.83 10.35 -13.34
CA ALA A 9 -3.52 10.84 -13.76
C ALA A 9 -2.74 9.70 -14.41
N THR A 10 -2.60 9.73 -15.74
CA THR A 10 -1.76 8.78 -16.48
C THR A 10 -0.31 9.03 -16.09
N THR A 11 0.20 8.21 -15.17
CA THR A 11 1.61 8.22 -14.80
C THR A 11 2.38 7.65 -15.98
N GLN A 12 3.25 8.45 -16.61
CA GLN A 12 4.11 7.95 -17.68
C GLN A 12 5.02 6.86 -17.11
N THR A 13 5.02 5.70 -17.77
CA THR A 13 5.89 4.58 -17.40
C THR A 13 7.26 4.83 -18.03
N PRO A 14 8.33 5.02 -17.24
CA PRO A 14 9.67 5.17 -17.77
C PRO A 14 10.11 3.88 -18.49
N GLU A 15 10.87 4.02 -19.58
CA GLU A 15 11.38 2.88 -20.34
C GLU A 15 12.44 2.07 -19.55
N THR A 16 13.14 2.72 -18.62
CA THR A 16 14.19 2.11 -17.80
C THR A 16 14.11 2.60 -16.35
N VAL A 17 14.35 1.68 -15.42
CA VAL A 17 14.45 1.92 -13.97
C VAL A 17 15.44 0.93 -13.37
N ASP A 18 15.98 1.24 -12.18
CA ASP A 18 16.88 0.34 -11.46
C ASP A 18 16.14 -0.89 -10.92
N VAL A 19 14.91 -0.69 -10.41
CA VAL A 19 14.09 -1.77 -9.84
C VAL A 19 12.61 -1.60 -10.19
N ILE A 20 11.99 -2.71 -10.60
CA ILE A 20 10.53 -2.83 -10.76
C ILE A 20 9.98 -3.63 -9.58
N VAL A 21 8.97 -3.08 -8.91
CA VAL A 21 8.22 -3.76 -7.85
C VAL A 21 6.89 -4.27 -8.42
N VAL A 22 6.58 -5.55 -8.22
CA VAL A 22 5.29 -6.12 -8.64
C VAL A 22 4.43 -6.33 -7.39
N GLY A 23 3.31 -5.63 -7.34
CA GLY A 23 2.38 -5.58 -6.22
C GLY A 23 2.60 -4.36 -5.31
N THR A 24 1.50 -3.73 -4.90
CA THR A 24 1.46 -2.59 -3.97
C THR A 24 0.69 -2.95 -2.69
N GLY A 25 0.89 -4.18 -2.23
CA GLY A 25 0.55 -4.58 -0.87
C GLY A 25 1.54 -4.01 0.16
N MET A 26 1.41 -4.45 1.42
CA MET A 26 2.25 -3.95 2.52
C MET A 26 3.76 -4.06 2.22
N VAL A 27 4.22 -5.20 1.70
CA VAL A 27 5.65 -5.38 1.39
C VAL A 27 6.08 -4.52 0.19
N GLY A 28 5.26 -4.43 -0.86
CA GLY A 28 5.59 -3.67 -2.07
C GLY A 28 5.70 -2.18 -1.83
N LEU A 29 4.79 -1.60 -1.03
CA LEU A 29 4.85 -0.20 -0.63
C LEU A 29 6.10 0.10 0.21
N TYR A 30 6.44 -0.77 1.16
CA TYR A 30 7.63 -0.59 1.97
C TYR A 30 8.92 -0.74 1.17
N ALA A 31 8.96 -1.69 0.23
CA ALA A 31 10.07 -1.82 -0.71
C ALA A 31 10.24 -0.55 -1.56
N LEU A 32 9.14 -0.01 -2.10
CA LEU A 32 9.17 1.23 -2.88
C LEU A 32 9.70 2.40 -2.04
N TYR A 33 9.26 2.53 -0.79
CA TYR A 33 9.79 3.53 0.15
C TYR A 33 11.30 3.36 0.36
N CYS A 34 11.75 2.16 0.73
CA CYS A 34 13.17 1.89 0.99
C CYS A 34 14.09 2.08 -0.22
N LEU A 35 13.62 1.76 -1.42
CA LEU A 35 14.38 1.93 -2.66
C LEU A 35 14.50 3.42 -3.03
N ARG A 36 13.44 4.20 -2.83
CA ARG A 36 13.46 5.65 -3.03
C ARG A 36 14.37 6.37 -2.04
N GLU A 37 14.40 5.94 -0.77
CA GLU A 37 15.35 6.43 0.24
C GLU A 37 16.82 6.14 -0.14
N ARG A 38 17.05 5.20 -1.05
CA ARG A 38 18.38 4.88 -1.61
C ARG A 38 18.63 5.55 -2.96
N GLU A 39 17.78 6.51 -3.33
CA GLU A 39 17.86 7.26 -4.58
C GLU A 39 17.80 6.37 -5.84
N MET A 40 17.23 5.16 -5.71
CA MET A 40 17.04 4.26 -6.85
C MET A 40 15.78 4.63 -7.62
N SER A 41 15.91 4.71 -8.95
CA SER A 41 14.77 4.88 -9.83
C SER A 41 13.90 3.63 -9.77
N THR A 42 12.63 3.81 -9.38
CA THR A 42 11.73 2.69 -9.11
C THR A 42 10.31 2.95 -9.53
N ILE A 43 9.68 1.90 -10.05
CA ILE A 43 8.25 1.88 -10.39
C ILE A 43 7.61 0.64 -9.78
N ALA A 44 6.35 0.77 -9.38
CA ALA A 44 5.54 -0.34 -8.91
C ALA A 44 4.33 -0.54 -9.83
N PHE A 45 3.99 -1.80 -10.11
CA PHE A 45 2.77 -2.16 -10.81
C PHE A 45 1.85 -2.94 -9.89
N GLU A 46 0.56 -2.63 -9.94
CA GLU A 46 -0.48 -3.31 -9.17
C GLU A 46 -1.56 -3.80 -10.13
N ALA A 47 -2.08 -5.00 -9.87
CA ALA A 47 -3.17 -5.56 -10.67
C ALA A 47 -4.52 -4.95 -10.30
N GLY A 48 -4.69 -4.50 -9.04
CA GLY A 48 -5.88 -3.81 -8.57
C GLY A 48 -5.89 -2.32 -8.92
N ASP A 49 -7.06 -1.69 -8.81
CA ASP A 49 -7.20 -0.25 -9.05
C ASP A 49 -6.69 0.61 -7.88
N GLY A 50 -6.08 0.00 -6.87
CA GLY A 50 -5.55 0.69 -5.71
C GLY A 50 -4.63 -0.19 -4.86
N VAL A 51 -3.95 0.46 -3.92
CA VAL A 51 -2.98 -0.18 -3.03
C VAL A 51 -3.66 -1.03 -1.94
N GLY A 52 -2.90 -1.97 -1.37
CA GLY A 52 -3.33 -2.76 -0.21
C GLY A 52 -3.12 -4.26 -0.37
N GLY A 53 -2.93 -4.75 -1.60
CA GLY A 53 -2.73 -6.18 -1.87
C GLY A 53 -3.90 -7.00 -1.36
N THR A 54 -3.66 -7.99 -0.50
CA THR A 54 -4.72 -8.83 0.09
C THR A 54 -5.85 -8.00 0.72
N TRP A 55 -5.55 -6.87 1.38
CA TRP A 55 -6.55 -6.00 2.01
C TRP A 55 -7.35 -5.17 1.00
N TYR A 56 -6.81 -4.96 -0.20
CA TYR A 56 -7.56 -4.34 -1.29
C TYR A 56 -8.58 -5.34 -1.87
N TRP A 57 -8.14 -6.57 -2.16
CA TRP A 57 -8.96 -7.59 -2.84
C TRP A 57 -9.99 -8.26 -1.92
N ASN A 58 -9.62 -8.58 -0.67
CA ASN A 58 -10.46 -9.34 0.24
C ASN A 58 -11.30 -8.41 1.12
N ARG A 59 -12.50 -8.05 0.63
CA ARG A 59 -13.47 -7.19 1.33
C ARG A 59 -14.78 -7.90 1.68
N TYR A 60 -14.70 -9.21 1.90
CA TYR A 60 -15.87 -9.98 2.34
C TYR A 60 -16.23 -9.64 3.80
N PRO A 61 -17.51 -9.79 4.21
CA PRO A 61 -17.92 -9.51 5.58
C PRO A 61 -17.16 -10.35 6.60
N GLY A 62 -16.53 -9.70 7.57
CA GLY A 62 -15.77 -10.37 8.64
C GLY A 62 -14.28 -10.59 8.34
N ALA A 63 -13.75 -10.14 7.20
CA ALA A 63 -12.31 -10.09 6.97
C ALA A 63 -11.62 -9.31 8.11
N ARG A 64 -10.54 -9.88 8.66
CA ARG A 64 -9.83 -9.35 9.84
C ARG A 64 -8.41 -9.91 9.92
N CYS A 65 -7.50 -9.18 10.56
CA CYS A 65 -6.17 -9.65 10.90
C CYS A 65 -6.17 -10.51 12.16
N ASP A 66 -5.37 -11.60 12.17
CA ASP A 66 -5.21 -12.48 13.35
C ASP A 66 -4.16 -11.97 14.35
N MET A 67 -3.37 -10.96 13.96
CA MET A 67 -2.39 -10.29 14.81
C MET A 67 -2.99 -9.01 15.37
N GLU A 68 -2.51 -8.58 16.54
CA GLU A 68 -2.98 -7.31 17.11
C GLU A 68 -2.61 -6.14 16.18
N SER A 69 -3.52 -5.18 16.02
CA SER A 69 -3.36 -4.07 15.07
C SER A 69 -2.06 -3.29 15.29
N VAL A 70 -1.65 -3.11 16.55
CA VAL A 70 -0.38 -2.44 16.90
C VAL A 70 0.85 -3.24 16.47
N GLN A 71 0.75 -4.57 16.41
CA GLN A 71 1.82 -5.46 15.96
C GLN A 71 1.84 -5.60 14.44
N TYR A 72 0.67 -5.66 13.81
CA TYR A 72 0.52 -5.76 12.35
C TYR A 72 0.42 -4.36 11.71
N SER A 73 1.44 -3.54 11.95
CA SER A 73 1.52 -2.18 11.41
C SER A 73 2.95 -1.82 11.06
N TYR A 74 3.14 -0.76 10.26
CA TYR A 74 4.48 -0.27 9.95
C TYR A 74 5.12 0.36 11.18
N ASN A 75 6.36 -0.07 11.48
CA ASN A 75 7.12 0.45 12.61
C ASN A 75 8.33 1.31 12.19
N PHE A 76 8.54 1.51 10.87
CA PHE A 76 9.69 2.26 10.36
C PHE A 76 9.54 3.78 10.52
N SER A 77 8.30 4.29 10.55
CA SER A 77 8.01 5.72 10.69
C SER A 77 7.37 5.98 12.06
N LYS A 78 8.00 6.85 12.85
CA LYS A 78 7.45 7.32 14.12
C LYS A 78 6.18 8.15 13.90
N GLU A 79 6.17 8.99 12.87
CA GLU A 79 5.04 9.84 12.49
C GLU A 79 3.79 8.98 12.21
N VAL A 80 3.91 7.98 11.33
CA VAL A 80 2.78 7.08 11.01
C VAL A 80 2.23 6.38 12.25
N ARG A 81 3.10 5.93 13.16
CA ARG A 81 2.66 5.27 14.39
C ARG A 81 1.93 6.20 15.35
N ASP A 82 2.40 7.43 15.47
CA ASP A 82 1.87 8.38 16.44
C ASP A 82 0.57 9.03 15.93
N GLU A 83 0.44 9.21 14.62
CA GLU A 83 -0.75 9.78 13.99
C GLU A 83 -1.89 8.76 13.82
N TRP A 84 -1.55 7.48 13.60
CA TRP A 84 -2.53 6.45 13.32
C TRP A 84 -3.17 5.88 14.59
N ASN A 85 -4.49 6.04 14.71
CA ASN A 85 -5.26 5.55 15.85
C ASN A 85 -6.06 4.29 15.49
N TRP A 86 -5.60 3.13 15.96
CA TRP A 86 -6.34 1.87 15.81
C TRP A 86 -7.60 1.85 16.69
N THR A 87 -8.77 1.60 16.11
CA THR A 87 -10.06 1.53 16.82
C THR A 87 -10.36 0.16 17.43
N HIS A 88 -9.68 -0.90 16.96
CA HIS A 88 -9.91 -2.28 17.38
C HIS A 88 -8.59 -3.01 17.66
N ARG A 89 -8.63 -3.99 18.57
CA ARG A 89 -7.49 -4.87 18.87
C ARG A 89 -7.01 -5.65 17.65
N TYR A 90 -7.92 -6.03 16.76
CA TYR A 90 -7.66 -6.75 15.52
C TYR A 90 -8.33 -5.97 14.37
N ALA A 91 -7.59 -5.41 13.43
CA ALA A 91 -8.14 -4.55 12.38
C ALA A 91 -8.86 -5.34 11.28
N THR A 92 -9.87 -4.72 10.66
CA THR A 92 -10.63 -5.22 9.50
C THR A 92 -10.18 -4.59 8.20
#